data_AF-A0A958CLV1-F1
#
_entry.id   AF-A0A958CLV1-F1
#
_cell.length_a   1.000
_cell.length_b   1.000
_cell.length_c   1.000
_cell.angle_alpha   90.00
_cell.angle_beta   90.00
_cell.angle_gamma   90.00
#
_symmetry.space_group_name_H-M   'P 1'
#
loop_
_entity.id
_entity.type
_entity.pdbx_description
1 polymer ?
#
loop_
_entity_poly.entity_id
_entity_poly.type
_entity_poly.pdbx_seq_one_letter_code
_entity_poly.pdbx_strand_id
1 'polypeptide(L)'
;MNKSLAVLLIVVILLTFAAPATGEAAQIVPPDPGLPGPFPVAQDDFTLQTLGATIFYPGANGVVAEGGPFPGLVLGHGFARSRAQHVNNGLFLASHGYIVVTVNFPNPLAPDFEAWAAQISAALDWMDVQNADPLSPFFGKIDADRFGVLGHSAGGMAAWVAASQDSRIKATMPLDPVPATGADLTALGAAVTNPSGWTGAPGSSCNASASYNQFYPLVQASHKAKYIVTDATHCDFEDPTNVLCTLVCGNASEARRQIWRRYTVSWLNYYLKGDTDYYYYIIGAGLVDDLAAGRLTTATALNTQPRNAGVQAATNGGGAALSWLPYPVTPVAGYDVYRRLLPDPTPVLVASVGVTGAFTDTGLRAGQYEYALLSRDTAGNPHQPLALPVLDVPCYEYDVAPADCDGLVDA
;
A
#
# COMPACT_ATOMS: atom_id res chain seq x y z
N MET A 1 59.23 48.46 -13.47
CA MET A 1 57.76 48.60 -13.52
C MET A 1 57.14 47.21 -13.50
N ASN A 2 56.13 47.05 -12.63
CA ASN A 2 55.14 45.97 -12.49
C ASN A 2 55.58 44.54 -12.15
N LYS A 3 55.40 44.22 -10.86
CA LYS A 3 55.24 42.87 -10.30
C LYS A 3 53.79 42.44 -10.56
N SER A 4 53.58 41.29 -11.21
CA SER A 4 52.26 40.64 -11.28
C SER A 4 52.18 39.56 -10.21
N LEU A 5 51.22 39.74 -9.31
CA LEU A 5 50.85 38.88 -8.20
C LEU A 5 49.93 37.76 -8.75
N ALA A 6 50.35 36.50 -8.68
CA ALA A 6 49.49 35.37 -9.01
C ALA A 6 48.70 34.97 -7.75
N VAL A 7 47.38 35.13 -7.81
CA VAL A 7 46.43 34.73 -6.77
C VAL A 7 46.22 33.22 -6.85
N LEU A 8 46.51 32.51 -5.77
CA LEU A 8 46.27 31.07 -5.63
C LEU A 8 44.78 30.83 -5.34
N LEU A 9 44.04 30.28 -6.30
CA LEU A 9 42.65 29.88 -6.14
C LEU A 9 42.61 28.52 -5.40
N ILE A 10 42.20 28.50 -4.13
CA ILE A 10 41.94 27.24 -3.41
C ILE A 10 40.60 26.70 -3.87
N VAL A 11 40.62 25.62 -4.66
CA VAL A 11 39.43 24.83 -4.98
C VAL A 11 39.14 23.92 -3.79
N VAL A 12 38.08 24.22 -3.05
CA VAL A 12 37.53 23.31 -2.02
C VAL A 12 36.72 22.24 -2.76
N ILE A 13 37.31 21.05 -2.91
CA ILE A 13 36.60 19.87 -3.41
C ILE A 13 35.76 19.33 -2.25
N LEU A 14 34.46 19.65 -2.23
CA LEU A 14 33.47 18.97 -1.40
C LEU A 14 33.26 17.56 -2.00
N LEU A 15 33.96 16.58 -1.44
CA LEU A 15 33.72 15.16 -1.71
C LEU A 15 32.41 14.75 -1.03
N THR A 16 31.31 14.78 -1.78
CA THR A 16 30.10 14.03 -1.43
C THR A 16 30.41 12.55 -1.62
N PHE A 17 30.52 11.81 -0.52
CA PHE A 17 30.65 10.35 -0.55
C PHE A 17 29.31 9.72 -0.93
N ALA A 18 29.22 9.17 -2.15
CA ALA A 18 28.22 8.17 -2.47
C ALA A 18 28.58 6.89 -1.71
N ALA A 19 27.62 6.33 -0.97
CA ALA A 19 27.79 5.05 -0.30
C ALA A 19 28.10 3.95 -1.34
N PRO A 20 28.93 2.95 -1.01
CA PRO A 20 29.22 1.86 -1.92
C PRO A 20 27.94 1.04 -2.14
N ALA A 21 27.63 0.75 -3.39
CA ALA A 21 26.59 -0.19 -3.76
C ALA A 21 26.96 -1.58 -3.21
N THR A 22 26.37 -1.97 -2.08
CA THR A 22 26.07 -3.39 -1.85
C THR A 22 25.32 -3.85 -3.08
N GLY A 23 25.68 -4.98 -3.69
CA GLY A 23 24.97 -5.50 -4.84
C GLY A 23 23.48 -5.61 -4.52
N GLU A 24 22.72 -4.59 -4.89
CA GLU A 24 21.26 -4.59 -4.82
C GLU A 24 20.87 -5.77 -5.68
N ALA A 25 20.22 -6.77 -5.07
CA ALA A 25 19.45 -7.71 -5.84
C ALA A 25 18.59 -6.85 -6.78
N ALA A 26 18.75 -7.04 -8.10
CA ALA A 26 18.05 -6.23 -9.07
C ALA A 26 16.56 -6.26 -8.72
N GLN A 27 16.00 -5.10 -8.38
CA GLN A 27 14.60 -5.04 -7.95
C GLN A 27 13.74 -5.60 -9.08
N ILE A 28 12.89 -6.58 -8.77
CA ILE A 28 11.98 -7.15 -9.76
C ILE A 28 11.05 -6.01 -10.21
N VAL A 29 10.99 -5.80 -11.53
CA VAL A 29 10.09 -4.83 -12.15
C VAL A 29 8.86 -5.59 -12.63
N PRO A 30 7.75 -5.59 -11.89
CA PRO A 30 6.52 -6.22 -12.35
C PRO A 30 5.98 -5.53 -13.62
N PRO A 31 5.21 -6.24 -14.47
CA PRO A 31 4.53 -5.62 -15.60
C PRO A 31 3.61 -4.49 -15.14
N ASP A 32 3.47 -3.42 -15.96
CA ASP A 32 2.64 -2.27 -15.63
C ASP A 32 1.18 -2.67 -15.36
N PRO A 33 0.72 -2.61 -14.10
CA PRO A 33 -0.64 -3.01 -13.72
C PRO A 33 -1.69 -1.95 -14.06
N GLY A 34 -1.32 -0.85 -14.71
CA GLY A 34 -2.26 0.07 -15.33
C GLY A 34 -2.81 -0.43 -16.65
N LEU A 35 -2.18 -1.45 -17.25
CA LEU A 35 -2.63 -2.13 -18.46
C LEU A 35 -3.47 -3.37 -18.11
N PRO A 36 -4.40 -3.81 -18.98
CA PRO A 36 -5.20 -5.01 -18.72
C PRO A 36 -4.35 -6.22 -18.37
N GLY A 37 -4.83 -7.01 -17.40
CA GLY A 37 -4.20 -8.25 -16.98
C GLY A 37 -4.35 -9.39 -17.98
N PRO A 38 -3.74 -10.55 -17.70
CA PRO A 38 -3.61 -11.64 -18.66
C PRO A 38 -4.88 -12.47 -18.83
N PHE A 39 -5.87 -12.34 -17.94
CA PHE A 39 -7.05 -13.19 -17.99
C PHE A 39 -8.07 -12.67 -19.01
N PRO A 40 -8.72 -13.55 -19.79
CA PRO A 40 -9.98 -13.20 -20.44
C PRO A 40 -11.02 -12.84 -19.38
N VAL A 41 -12.01 -12.04 -19.75
CA VAL A 41 -13.02 -11.53 -18.80
C VAL A 41 -14.43 -11.77 -19.30
N ALA A 42 -15.31 -12.05 -18.36
CA ALA A 42 -16.75 -12.14 -18.56
C ALA A 42 -17.48 -11.36 -17.46
N GLN A 43 -18.76 -11.11 -17.69
CA GLN A 43 -19.63 -10.42 -16.74
C GLN A 43 -21.05 -10.95 -16.83
N ASP A 44 -21.77 -10.90 -15.72
CA ASP A 44 -23.18 -11.29 -15.62
C ASP A 44 -23.94 -10.31 -14.72
N ASP A 45 -25.13 -9.90 -15.14
CA ASP A 45 -26.01 -9.05 -14.35
C ASP A 45 -26.87 -9.91 -13.41
N PHE A 46 -27.08 -9.42 -12.18
CA PHE A 46 -27.96 -10.07 -11.22
C PHE A 46 -28.70 -9.06 -10.34
N THR A 47 -29.65 -9.55 -9.55
CA THR A 47 -30.34 -8.73 -8.54
C THR A 47 -29.74 -9.01 -7.18
N LEU A 48 -29.13 -7.99 -6.58
CA LEU A 48 -28.64 -8.02 -5.21
C LEU A 48 -29.69 -7.39 -4.29
N GLN A 49 -30.32 -8.22 -3.45
CA GLN A 49 -31.52 -7.86 -2.69
C GLN A 49 -32.64 -7.37 -3.62
N THR A 50 -32.88 -6.07 -3.71
CA THR A 50 -33.87 -5.45 -4.61
C THR A 50 -33.23 -4.52 -5.64
N LEU A 51 -31.90 -4.44 -5.69
CA LEU A 51 -31.14 -3.52 -6.53
C LEU A 51 -30.30 -4.31 -7.54
N GLY A 52 -30.02 -3.71 -8.69
CA GLY A 52 -29.20 -4.37 -9.69
C GLY A 52 -27.71 -4.35 -9.33
N ALA A 53 -27.02 -5.43 -9.62
CA ALA A 53 -25.57 -5.58 -9.50
C ALA A 53 -25.01 -6.29 -10.75
N THR A 54 -23.71 -6.20 -10.96
CA THR A 54 -23.00 -6.91 -12.04
C THR A 54 -21.77 -7.57 -11.45
N ILE A 55 -21.60 -8.87 -11.70
CA ILE A 55 -20.36 -9.58 -11.39
C ILE A 55 -19.46 -9.60 -12.63
N PHE A 56 -18.17 -9.40 -12.44
CA PHE A 56 -17.10 -9.51 -13.44
C PHE A 56 -16.08 -10.51 -12.94
N TYR A 57 -15.60 -11.38 -13.80
CA TYR A 57 -14.69 -12.45 -13.38
C TYR A 57 -13.69 -12.83 -14.47
N PRO A 58 -12.52 -13.37 -14.08
CA PRO A 58 -11.57 -13.93 -15.01
C PRO A 58 -12.21 -15.19 -15.60
N GLY A 59 -12.45 -15.23 -16.91
CA GLY A 59 -13.23 -16.30 -17.51
C GLY A 59 -13.88 -15.92 -18.83
N ALA A 60 -14.64 -16.86 -19.37
CA ALA A 60 -15.42 -16.70 -20.59
C ALA A 60 -16.61 -17.65 -20.58
N ASN A 61 -17.71 -17.27 -21.24
CA ASN A 61 -18.87 -18.14 -21.49
C ASN A 61 -19.47 -18.77 -20.21
N GLY A 62 -19.57 -18.01 -19.11
CA GLY A 62 -20.12 -18.51 -17.85
C GLY A 62 -19.17 -19.40 -17.03
N VAL A 63 -17.91 -19.53 -17.43
CA VAL A 63 -16.90 -20.35 -16.75
C VAL A 63 -15.78 -19.46 -16.21
N VAL A 64 -15.55 -19.56 -14.89
CA VAL A 64 -14.42 -18.90 -14.23
C VAL A 64 -13.11 -19.62 -14.61
N ALA A 65 -12.09 -18.85 -14.95
CA ALA A 65 -10.78 -19.37 -15.33
C ALA A 65 -10.11 -20.15 -14.19
N GLU A 66 -9.16 -21.02 -14.56
CA GLU A 66 -8.24 -21.63 -13.59
C GLU A 66 -7.20 -20.62 -13.09
N GLY A 67 -6.54 -20.93 -11.97
CA GLY A 67 -5.60 -20.03 -11.30
C GLY A 67 -6.20 -19.26 -10.10
N GLY A 68 -7.45 -19.56 -9.73
CA GLY A 68 -8.07 -19.15 -8.48
C GLY A 68 -7.79 -20.12 -7.31
N PRO A 69 -8.47 -19.96 -6.16
CA PRO A 69 -9.55 -19.00 -5.92
C PRO A 69 -9.05 -17.55 -6.03
N PHE A 70 -9.90 -16.66 -6.54
CA PHE A 70 -9.57 -15.25 -6.76
C PHE A 70 -10.08 -14.37 -5.62
N PRO A 71 -9.33 -13.35 -5.16
CA PRO A 71 -9.84 -12.38 -4.22
C PRO A 71 -11.10 -11.68 -4.75
N GLY A 72 -12.09 -11.48 -3.86
CA GLY A 72 -13.34 -10.81 -4.19
C GLY A 72 -13.25 -9.29 -3.98
N LEU A 73 -13.86 -8.51 -4.87
CA LEU A 73 -13.90 -7.04 -4.79
C LEU A 73 -15.34 -6.53 -4.90
N VAL A 74 -15.66 -5.47 -4.17
CA VAL A 74 -16.88 -4.68 -4.41
C VAL A 74 -16.50 -3.27 -4.85
N LEU A 75 -17.14 -2.77 -5.91
CA LEU A 75 -16.90 -1.43 -6.46
C LEU A 75 -18.20 -0.60 -6.50
N GLY A 76 -18.26 0.42 -5.65
CA GLY A 76 -19.41 1.32 -5.50
C GLY A 76 -19.33 2.58 -6.38
N HIS A 77 -20.48 3.00 -6.93
CA HIS A 77 -20.59 4.22 -7.73
C HIS A 77 -20.78 5.49 -6.87
N GLY A 78 -20.60 6.65 -7.49
CA GLY A 78 -20.81 7.96 -6.85
C GLY A 78 -22.25 8.46 -6.84
N PHE A 79 -22.43 9.70 -6.37
CA PHE A 79 -23.71 10.42 -6.38
C PHE A 79 -24.31 10.52 -7.80
N ALA A 80 -25.62 10.32 -7.93
CA ALA A 80 -26.35 10.37 -9.20
C ALA A 80 -25.77 9.44 -10.29
N ARG A 81 -25.16 8.32 -9.87
CA ARG A 81 -24.62 7.26 -10.73
C ARG A 81 -25.28 5.91 -10.43
N SER A 82 -24.83 4.90 -11.15
CA SER A 82 -25.22 3.50 -11.03
C SER A 82 -24.01 2.60 -11.31
N ARG A 83 -24.16 1.29 -11.13
CA ARG A 83 -23.13 0.28 -11.48
C ARG A 83 -22.62 0.40 -12.93
N ALA A 84 -23.44 0.95 -13.84
CA ALA A 84 -23.09 1.11 -15.25
C ALA A 84 -21.83 1.97 -15.47
N GLN A 85 -21.51 2.89 -14.56
CA GLN A 85 -20.31 3.74 -14.65
C GLN A 85 -19.01 3.04 -14.22
N HIS A 86 -19.08 1.76 -13.88
CA HIS A 86 -17.92 0.96 -13.51
C HIS A 86 -17.81 -0.35 -14.28
N VAL A 87 -18.51 -0.49 -15.41
CA VAL A 87 -18.44 -1.70 -16.25
C VAL A 87 -17.00 -1.96 -16.72
N ASN A 88 -16.34 -0.96 -17.30
CA ASN A 88 -14.98 -1.13 -17.80
C ASN A 88 -13.97 -1.28 -16.66
N ASN A 89 -14.21 -0.64 -15.51
CA ASN A 89 -13.37 -0.84 -14.32
C ASN A 89 -13.55 -2.26 -13.75
N GLY A 90 -14.76 -2.80 -13.75
CA GLY A 90 -15.05 -4.17 -13.35
C GLY A 90 -14.33 -5.19 -14.24
N LEU A 91 -14.44 -5.03 -15.56
CA LEU A 91 -13.71 -5.83 -16.54
C LEU A 91 -12.19 -5.70 -16.37
N PHE A 92 -11.69 -4.49 -16.20
CA PHE A 92 -10.27 -4.24 -16.00
C PHE A 92 -9.74 -4.97 -14.76
N LEU A 93 -10.39 -4.80 -13.61
CA LEU A 93 -10.00 -5.49 -12.38
C LEU A 93 -10.13 -7.02 -12.55
N ALA A 94 -11.19 -7.52 -13.18
CA ALA A 94 -11.33 -8.95 -13.45
C ALA A 94 -10.19 -9.52 -14.30
N SER A 95 -9.68 -8.74 -15.28
CA SER A 95 -8.55 -9.18 -16.12
C SER A 95 -7.26 -9.40 -15.32
N HIS A 96 -7.14 -8.78 -14.14
CA HIS A 96 -6.05 -8.99 -13.21
C HIS A 96 -6.25 -10.19 -12.28
N GLY A 97 -7.32 -10.98 -12.42
CA GLY A 97 -7.56 -12.13 -11.53
C GLY A 97 -8.28 -11.74 -10.25
N TYR A 98 -9.39 -11.01 -10.37
CA TYR A 98 -10.30 -10.66 -9.27
C TYR A 98 -11.74 -11.03 -9.66
N ILE A 99 -12.55 -11.45 -8.70
CA ILE A 99 -14.00 -11.53 -8.88
C ILE A 99 -14.59 -10.22 -8.34
N VAL A 100 -15.20 -9.41 -9.20
CA VAL A 100 -15.60 -8.04 -8.89
C VAL A 100 -17.11 -7.91 -8.96
N VAL A 101 -17.73 -7.34 -7.95
CA VAL A 101 -19.16 -6.98 -7.97
C VAL A 101 -19.30 -5.46 -7.97
N THR A 102 -19.93 -4.90 -9.00
CA THR A 102 -20.40 -3.51 -8.97
C THR A 102 -21.86 -3.47 -8.51
N VAL A 103 -22.19 -2.55 -7.62
CA VAL A 103 -23.50 -2.48 -6.97
C VAL A 103 -24.23 -1.19 -7.34
N ASN A 104 -25.56 -1.24 -7.46
CA ASN A 104 -26.40 -0.05 -7.33
C ASN A 104 -26.67 0.23 -5.86
N PHE A 105 -26.63 1.51 -5.49
CA PHE A 105 -26.99 1.96 -4.15
C PHE A 105 -28.44 2.49 -4.07
N PRO A 106 -29.09 2.36 -2.90
CA PRO A 106 -30.39 2.97 -2.67
C PRO A 106 -30.27 4.49 -2.69
N ASN A 107 -31.28 5.17 -3.22
CA ASN A 107 -31.39 6.63 -3.25
C ASN A 107 -30.10 7.33 -3.74
N PRO A 108 -29.65 7.11 -5.00
CA PRO A 108 -28.38 7.63 -5.51
C PRO A 108 -28.27 9.17 -5.51
N LEU A 109 -29.39 9.88 -5.34
CA LEU A 109 -29.48 11.34 -5.26
C LEU A 109 -29.47 11.88 -3.81
N ALA A 110 -29.42 11.01 -2.81
CA ALA A 110 -29.33 11.36 -1.39
C ALA A 110 -28.55 10.25 -0.67
N PRO A 111 -27.20 10.25 -0.77
CA PRO A 111 -26.39 9.19 -0.21
C PRO A 111 -26.61 9.03 1.30
N ASP A 112 -26.96 7.82 1.70
CA ASP A 112 -26.95 7.35 3.08
C ASP A 112 -25.83 6.30 3.16
N PHE A 113 -24.70 6.67 3.77
CA PHE A 113 -23.53 5.81 3.74
C PHE A 113 -23.63 4.57 4.60
N GLU A 114 -24.52 4.55 5.60
CA GLU A 114 -24.82 3.34 6.35
C GLU A 114 -25.57 2.35 5.44
N ALA A 115 -26.58 2.83 4.72
CA ALA A 115 -27.30 2.01 3.76
C ALA A 115 -26.41 1.56 2.58
N TRP A 116 -25.51 2.41 2.11
CA TRP A 116 -24.58 2.06 1.02
C TRP A 116 -23.52 1.07 1.50
N ALA A 117 -22.98 1.22 2.71
CA ALA A 117 -22.06 0.26 3.32
C ALA A 117 -22.72 -1.10 3.57
N ALA A 118 -23.98 -1.12 3.99
CA ALA A 118 -24.77 -2.34 4.11
C ALA A 118 -24.96 -3.03 2.75
N GLN A 119 -25.17 -2.27 1.67
CA GLN A 119 -25.26 -2.82 0.32
C GLN A 119 -23.92 -3.42 -0.16
N ILE A 120 -22.78 -2.81 0.21
CA ILE A 120 -21.45 -3.39 -0.03
C ILE A 120 -21.30 -4.72 0.71
N SER A 121 -21.66 -4.75 1.99
CA SER A 121 -21.58 -5.96 2.83
C SER A 121 -22.50 -7.07 2.31
N ALA A 122 -23.69 -6.72 1.80
CA ALA A 122 -24.60 -7.67 1.17
C ALA A 122 -24.00 -8.28 -0.12
N ALA A 123 -23.18 -7.55 -0.87
CA ALA A 123 -22.46 -8.09 -2.02
C ALA A 123 -21.38 -9.10 -1.59
N LEU A 124 -20.70 -8.85 -0.46
CA LEU A 124 -19.79 -9.82 0.14
C LEU A 124 -20.53 -11.09 0.57
N ASP A 125 -21.68 -10.95 1.25
CA ASP A 125 -22.54 -12.08 1.63
C ASP A 125 -22.97 -12.92 0.41
N TRP A 126 -23.36 -12.23 -0.66
CA TRP A 126 -23.74 -12.90 -1.91
C TRP A 126 -22.56 -13.67 -2.50
N MET A 127 -21.35 -13.10 -2.51
CA MET A 127 -20.14 -13.78 -2.98
C MET A 127 -19.82 -15.01 -2.12
N ASP A 128 -19.95 -14.93 -0.79
CA ASP A 128 -19.76 -16.08 0.10
C ASP A 128 -20.75 -17.21 -0.23
N VAL A 129 -22.03 -16.87 -0.46
CA VAL A 129 -23.06 -17.84 -0.86
C VAL A 129 -22.73 -18.49 -2.20
N GLN A 130 -22.35 -17.69 -3.21
CA GLN A 130 -21.96 -18.23 -4.52
C GLN A 130 -20.72 -19.12 -4.44
N ASN A 131 -19.77 -18.78 -3.57
CA ASN A 131 -18.57 -19.57 -3.37
C ASN A 131 -18.87 -20.93 -2.72
N ALA A 132 -19.89 -21.00 -1.86
CA ALA A 132 -20.25 -22.20 -1.11
C ALA A 132 -21.25 -23.11 -1.82
N ASP A 133 -21.98 -22.64 -2.83
CA ASP A 133 -23.01 -23.40 -3.55
C ASP A 133 -22.42 -24.25 -4.69
N PRO A 134 -22.47 -25.60 -4.63
CA PRO A 134 -21.95 -26.48 -5.69
C PRO A 134 -22.62 -26.33 -7.06
N LEU A 135 -23.78 -25.67 -7.12
CA LEU A 135 -24.49 -25.36 -8.37
C LEU A 135 -24.07 -24.01 -8.96
N SER A 136 -23.35 -23.17 -8.21
CA SER A 136 -22.87 -21.89 -8.69
C SER A 136 -21.66 -22.06 -9.61
N PRO A 137 -21.56 -21.29 -10.72
CA PRO A 137 -20.32 -21.18 -11.51
C PRO A 137 -19.11 -20.70 -10.70
N PHE A 138 -19.35 -20.10 -9.53
CA PHE A 138 -18.32 -19.55 -8.65
C PHE A 138 -17.96 -20.48 -7.48
N PHE A 139 -18.48 -21.71 -7.45
CA PHE A 139 -18.21 -22.67 -6.39
C PHE A 139 -16.70 -22.90 -6.19
N GLY A 140 -16.19 -22.56 -5.00
CA GLY A 140 -14.77 -22.67 -4.65
C GLY A 140 -13.83 -21.79 -5.48
N LYS A 141 -14.36 -20.79 -6.21
CA LYS A 141 -13.57 -19.90 -7.08
C LYS A 141 -13.29 -18.53 -6.44
N ILE A 142 -13.93 -18.19 -5.32
CA ILE A 142 -13.73 -16.92 -4.59
C ILE A 142 -12.90 -17.21 -3.33
N ASP A 143 -11.84 -16.42 -3.11
CA ASP A 143 -11.08 -16.46 -1.86
C ASP A 143 -11.80 -15.58 -0.81
N ALA A 144 -12.63 -16.22 0.00
CA ALA A 144 -13.48 -15.56 1.00
C ALA A 144 -12.68 -14.90 2.15
N ASP A 145 -11.40 -15.24 2.31
CA ASP A 145 -10.53 -14.60 3.31
C ASP A 145 -9.91 -13.29 2.81
N ARG A 146 -10.09 -12.97 1.51
CA ARG A 146 -9.39 -11.88 0.83
C ARG A 146 -10.34 -10.96 0.07
N PHE A 147 -11.27 -10.34 0.78
CA PHE A 147 -12.12 -9.31 0.20
C PHE A 147 -11.47 -7.92 0.20
N GLY A 148 -11.70 -7.17 -0.87
CA GLY A 148 -11.37 -5.76 -0.96
C GLY A 148 -12.56 -4.92 -1.40
N VAL A 149 -12.48 -3.62 -1.17
CA VAL A 149 -13.56 -2.70 -1.55
C VAL A 149 -13.03 -1.39 -2.06
N LEU A 150 -13.69 -0.93 -3.11
CA LEU A 150 -13.40 0.28 -3.85
C LEU A 150 -14.68 1.09 -4.01
N GLY A 151 -14.52 2.37 -4.30
CA GLY A 151 -15.64 3.18 -4.72
C GLY A 151 -15.22 4.54 -5.19
N HIS A 152 -15.99 5.09 -6.12
CA HIS A 152 -15.76 6.41 -6.68
C HIS A 152 -16.59 7.48 -5.95
N SER A 153 -15.99 8.62 -5.62
CA SER A 153 -16.70 9.78 -5.07
C SER A 153 -17.43 9.43 -3.77
N ALA A 154 -18.74 9.66 -3.69
CA ALA A 154 -19.58 9.19 -2.59
C ALA A 154 -19.47 7.66 -2.35
N GLY A 155 -19.28 6.85 -3.41
CA GLY A 155 -19.04 5.42 -3.28
C GLY A 155 -17.71 5.10 -2.59
N GLY A 156 -16.70 5.96 -2.73
CA GLY A 156 -15.42 5.81 -2.02
C GLY A 156 -15.57 6.05 -0.52
N MET A 157 -16.49 6.94 -0.13
CA MET A 157 -16.86 7.13 1.26
C MET A 157 -17.65 5.91 1.78
N ALA A 158 -18.61 5.39 1.02
CA ALA A 158 -19.33 4.16 1.39
C ALA A 158 -18.39 2.96 1.56
N ALA A 159 -17.38 2.84 0.68
CA ALA A 159 -16.32 1.84 0.77
C ALA A 159 -15.53 1.96 2.08
N TRP A 160 -15.26 3.19 2.52
CA TRP A 160 -14.56 3.46 3.77
C TRP A 160 -15.42 3.15 5.00
N VAL A 161 -16.71 3.49 4.96
CA VAL A 161 -17.69 3.13 6.01
C VAL A 161 -17.85 1.61 6.11
N ALA A 162 -18.01 0.90 5.00
CA ALA A 162 -18.08 -0.56 4.98
C ALA A 162 -16.86 -1.20 5.64
N ALA A 163 -15.65 -0.72 5.31
CA ALA A 163 -14.41 -1.23 5.90
C ALA A 163 -14.28 -0.99 7.41
N SER A 164 -14.97 0.02 7.95
CA SER A 164 -15.02 0.25 9.40
C SER A 164 -15.96 -0.69 10.14
N GLN A 165 -16.84 -1.39 9.42
CA GLN A 165 -17.93 -2.19 9.98
C GLN A 165 -17.81 -3.69 9.66
N ASP A 166 -17.20 -4.06 8.53
CA ASP A 166 -17.08 -5.43 8.07
C ASP A 166 -15.62 -5.92 8.06
N SER A 167 -15.31 -6.79 9.02
CA SER A 167 -13.95 -7.34 9.22
C SER A 167 -13.47 -8.30 8.13
N ARG A 168 -14.34 -8.71 7.19
CA ARG A 168 -13.95 -9.49 6.01
C ARG A 168 -13.10 -8.67 5.05
N ILE A 169 -13.26 -7.35 5.06
CA ILE A 169 -12.53 -6.43 4.18
C ILE A 169 -11.06 -6.34 4.62
N LYS A 170 -10.15 -6.76 3.75
CA LYS A 170 -8.70 -6.79 4.02
C LYS A 170 -7.94 -5.62 3.38
N ALA A 171 -8.50 -4.97 2.37
CA ALA A 171 -7.91 -3.78 1.75
C ALA A 171 -8.98 -2.85 1.19
N THR A 172 -8.74 -1.53 1.30
CA THR A 172 -9.58 -0.51 0.65
C THR A 172 -8.82 0.27 -0.40
N MET A 173 -9.54 0.65 -1.46
CA MET A 173 -9.09 1.62 -2.46
C MET A 173 -10.19 2.64 -2.82
N PRO A 174 -10.41 3.69 -1.99
CA PRO A 174 -11.26 4.80 -2.36
C PRO A 174 -10.69 5.57 -3.57
N LEU A 175 -11.56 5.91 -4.52
CA LEU A 175 -11.25 6.59 -5.76
C LEU A 175 -11.88 7.99 -5.73
N ASP A 176 -11.05 9.02 -5.59
CA ASP A 176 -11.43 10.43 -5.45
C ASP A 176 -12.61 10.65 -4.47
N PRO A 177 -12.50 10.16 -3.21
CA PRO A 177 -13.65 10.04 -2.32
C PRO A 177 -14.21 11.38 -1.86
N VAL A 178 -15.53 11.45 -1.74
CA VAL A 178 -16.26 12.65 -1.29
C VAL A 178 -17.12 12.28 -0.07
N PRO A 179 -16.91 12.93 1.09
CA PRO A 179 -17.70 12.67 2.28
C PRO A 179 -19.04 13.40 2.22
N ALA A 180 -19.99 12.96 3.03
CA ALA A 180 -21.23 13.69 3.25
C ALA A 180 -20.96 14.84 4.19
N THR A 181 -21.73 15.91 4.01
CA THR A 181 -21.77 17.00 4.97
C THR A 181 -22.23 16.47 6.32
N GLY A 182 -21.42 16.67 7.36
CA GLY A 182 -21.77 16.33 8.75
C GLY A 182 -21.37 14.93 9.24
N ALA A 183 -20.68 14.12 8.43
CA ALA A 183 -20.14 12.85 8.89
C ALA A 183 -19.06 13.04 9.99
N ASP A 184 -19.05 12.19 11.02
CA ASP A 184 -17.98 12.14 12.02
C ASP A 184 -16.77 11.39 11.43
N LEU A 185 -15.95 12.12 10.66
CA LEU A 185 -14.78 11.57 9.99
C LEU A 185 -13.69 11.14 10.97
N THR A 186 -13.68 11.66 12.20
CA THR A 186 -12.71 11.28 13.23
C THR A 186 -13.03 9.91 13.79
N ALA A 187 -14.28 9.68 14.19
CA ALA A 187 -14.72 8.36 14.66
C ALA A 187 -14.55 7.30 13.57
N LEU A 188 -14.94 7.63 12.33
CA LEU A 188 -14.79 6.70 11.20
C LEU A 188 -13.32 6.38 10.90
N GLY A 189 -12.45 7.39 10.85
CA GLY A 189 -11.03 7.18 10.59
C GLY A 189 -10.34 6.31 11.65
N ALA A 190 -10.79 6.41 12.91
CA ALA A 190 -10.31 5.57 14.01
C ALA A 190 -10.68 4.09 13.85
N ALA A 191 -11.82 3.79 13.23
CA ALA A 191 -12.30 2.43 13.04
C ALA A 191 -11.66 1.71 11.84
N VAL A 192 -11.16 2.45 10.84
CA VAL A 192 -10.53 1.84 9.66
C VAL A 192 -9.06 1.52 9.94
N THR A 193 -8.79 0.24 10.20
CA THR A 193 -7.47 -0.29 10.56
C THR A 193 -6.84 -1.19 9.50
N ASN A 194 -7.65 -1.68 8.54
CA ASN A 194 -7.17 -2.44 7.39
C ASN A 194 -6.33 -1.57 6.44
N PRO A 195 -5.37 -2.15 5.69
CA PRO A 195 -4.63 -1.45 4.65
C PRO A 195 -5.53 -0.57 3.76
N SER A 196 -5.21 0.73 3.67
CA SER A 196 -6.01 1.71 2.91
C SER A 196 -5.17 2.52 1.91
N GLY A 197 -5.32 2.22 0.62
CA GLY A 197 -4.70 2.95 -0.49
C GLY A 197 -5.72 3.90 -1.12
N TRP A 198 -5.33 5.11 -1.52
CA TRP A 198 -6.25 6.12 -2.03
C TRP A 198 -5.72 6.62 -3.36
N THR A 199 -6.57 6.77 -4.35
CA THR A 199 -6.24 7.54 -5.57
C THR A 199 -7.18 8.72 -5.68
N GLY A 200 -6.70 9.86 -6.19
CA GLY A 200 -7.54 11.06 -6.30
C GLY A 200 -7.07 12.02 -7.38
N ALA A 201 -7.95 12.95 -7.74
CA ALA A 201 -7.69 14.04 -8.67
C ALA A 201 -7.37 15.34 -7.91
N PRO A 202 -6.59 16.27 -8.47
CA PRO A 202 -6.46 17.63 -7.93
C PRO A 202 -7.81 18.26 -7.56
N GLY A 203 -7.79 19.15 -6.57
CA GLY A 203 -9.00 19.74 -6.02
C GLY A 203 -9.85 20.48 -7.06
N SER A 204 -11.14 20.16 -7.12
CA SER A 204 -12.15 20.79 -7.96
C SER A 204 -13.48 20.86 -7.23
N SER A 205 -14.46 21.59 -7.77
CA SER A 205 -15.82 21.62 -7.20
C SER A 205 -16.48 20.23 -7.15
N CYS A 206 -16.11 19.31 -8.05
CA CYS A 206 -16.71 17.98 -8.12
C CYS A 206 -16.23 17.00 -7.05
N ASN A 207 -15.03 17.21 -6.49
CA ASN A 207 -14.49 16.40 -5.40
C ASN A 207 -14.38 17.17 -4.08
N ALA A 208 -15.25 18.17 -3.91
CA ALA A 208 -15.28 19.06 -2.75
C ALA A 208 -13.90 19.67 -2.43
N SER A 209 -13.23 20.17 -3.47
CA SER A 209 -11.90 20.77 -3.41
C SER A 209 -10.85 19.84 -2.80
N ALA A 210 -10.87 18.57 -3.19
CA ALA A 210 -10.04 17.51 -2.63
C ALA A 210 -10.14 17.40 -1.10
N SER A 211 -11.37 17.45 -0.57
CA SER A 211 -11.67 17.37 0.88
C SER A 211 -11.08 16.12 1.55
N TYR A 212 -10.81 15.05 0.80
CA TYR A 212 -10.09 13.86 1.26
C TYR A 212 -8.72 14.14 1.85
N ASN A 213 -8.10 15.28 1.54
CA ASN A 213 -6.88 15.72 2.21
C ASN A 213 -7.07 16.01 3.72
N GLN A 214 -8.29 16.34 4.14
CA GLN A 214 -8.62 16.63 5.53
C GLN A 214 -8.87 15.36 6.35
N PHE A 215 -9.37 14.30 5.72
CA PHE A 215 -9.76 13.08 6.45
C PHE A 215 -8.89 11.85 6.18
N TYR A 216 -8.08 11.81 5.11
CA TYR A 216 -7.03 10.79 4.94
C TYR A 216 -6.06 10.69 6.14
N PRO A 217 -5.62 11.80 6.79
CA PRO A 217 -4.78 11.71 7.98
C PRO A 217 -5.44 10.95 9.15
N LEU A 218 -6.78 10.93 9.21
CA LEU A 218 -7.54 10.32 10.31
C LEU A 218 -7.53 8.77 10.27
N VAL A 219 -7.29 8.18 9.10
CA VAL A 219 -7.20 6.72 8.91
C VAL A 219 -6.13 6.11 9.83
N GLN A 220 -6.51 5.16 10.69
CA GLN A 220 -5.60 4.48 11.62
C GLN A 220 -4.95 3.21 11.05
N ALA A 221 -5.19 2.91 9.77
CA ALA A 221 -4.52 1.83 9.07
C ALA A 221 -3.00 1.92 9.23
N SER A 222 -2.39 0.80 9.65
CA SER A 222 -0.95 0.74 9.84
C SER A 222 -0.20 0.99 8.52
N HIS A 223 -0.74 0.51 7.40
CA HIS A 223 -0.31 0.89 6.07
C HIS A 223 -1.39 1.69 5.36
N LYS A 224 -1.01 2.88 4.92
CA LYS A 224 -1.86 3.71 4.07
C LYS A 224 -1.03 4.46 3.05
N ALA A 225 -1.59 4.59 1.86
CA ALA A 225 -1.00 5.39 0.80
C ALA A 225 -2.05 6.25 0.13
N LYS A 226 -1.62 7.37 -0.45
CA LYS A 226 -2.46 8.24 -1.28
C LYS A 226 -1.66 8.66 -2.50
N TYR A 227 -2.26 8.55 -3.67
CA TYR A 227 -1.65 8.85 -4.98
C TYR A 227 -2.53 9.85 -5.73
N ILE A 228 -2.04 11.07 -5.96
CA ILE A 228 -2.80 12.12 -6.65
C ILE A 228 -2.34 12.20 -8.10
N VAL A 229 -3.20 11.78 -9.02
CA VAL A 229 -2.87 11.71 -10.46
C VAL A 229 -2.86 13.10 -11.07
N THR A 230 -1.76 13.44 -11.73
CA THR A 230 -1.60 14.77 -12.34
C THR A 230 -2.65 15.02 -13.40
N ASP A 231 -3.24 16.22 -13.34
CA ASP A 231 -4.29 16.71 -14.25
C ASP A 231 -5.52 15.80 -14.36
N ALA A 232 -5.72 14.89 -13.40
CA ALA A 232 -6.92 14.08 -13.33
C ALA A 232 -8.14 14.95 -12.99
N THR A 233 -9.26 14.50 -13.51
CA THR A 233 -10.60 15.04 -13.29
C THR A 233 -11.37 14.07 -12.41
N HIS A 234 -12.45 14.53 -11.79
CA HIS A 234 -13.33 13.65 -11.01
C HIS A 234 -13.84 12.47 -11.85
N CYS A 235 -14.07 12.67 -13.15
CA CYS A 235 -14.61 11.64 -14.04
C CYS A 235 -13.58 10.59 -14.49
N ASP A 236 -12.28 10.80 -14.26
CA ASP A 236 -11.26 9.82 -14.64
C ASP A 236 -11.41 8.47 -13.90
N PHE A 237 -12.09 8.46 -12.75
CA PHE A 237 -12.26 7.28 -11.90
C PHE A 237 -13.52 6.46 -12.22
N GLU A 238 -14.43 6.96 -13.07
CA GLU A 238 -15.54 6.18 -13.64
C GLU A 238 -15.25 5.79 -15.10
N ASP A 239 -15.61 4.56 -15.47
CA ASP A 239 -15.46 4.04 -16.82
C ASP A 239 -16.53 2.98 -17.13
N PRO A 240 -17.47 3.27 -18.05
CA PRO A 240 -17.60 4.49 -18.85
C PRO A 240 -18.04 5.72 -18.04
N THR A 241 -17.65 6.91 -18.52
CA THR A 241 -18.19 8.20 -18.06
C THR A 241 -19.21 8.76 -19.06
N ASN A 242 -19.89 9.85 -18.72
CA ASN A 242 -20.89 10.49 -19.59
C ASN A 242 -20.60 11.98 -19.82
N VAL A 243 -21.21 12.53 -20.87
CA VAL A 243 -21.03 13.93 -21.29
C VAL A 243 -21.35 14.91 -20.16
N LEU A 244 -22.33 14.58 -19.31
CA LEU A 244 -22.70 15.42 -18.18
C LEU A 244 -21.55 15.50 -17.15
N CYS A 245 -20.92 14.37 -16.83
CA CYS A 245 -19.74 14.35 -15.98
C CYS A 245 -18.62 15.18 -16.60
N THR A 246 -18.30 14.92 -17.87
CA THR A 246 -17.14 15.56 -18.51
C THR A 246 -17.31 17.07 -18.70
N LEU A 247 -18.55 17.54 -18.88
CA LEU A 247 -18.86 18.97 -19.00
C LEU A 247 -18.76 19.69 -17.65
N VAL A 248 -19.10 19.03 -16.54
CA VAL A 248 -19.14 19.63 -15.20
C VAL A 248 -17.80 19.50 -14.48
N CYS A 249 -17.11 18.37 -14.66
CA CYS A 249 -15.94 18.00 -13.85
C CYS A 249 -14.65 17.83 -14.67
N GLY A 250 -14.72 17.96 -16.00
CA GLY A 250 -13.59 17.83 -16.91
C GLY A 250 -13.54 16.49 -17.65
N ASN A 251 -12.87 16.48 -18.80
CA ASN A 251 -12.76 15.30 -19.65
C ASN A 251 -11.91 14.22 -18.99
N ALA A 252 -12.38 12.97 -19.02
CA ALA A 252 -11.57 11.80 -18.69
C ALA A 252 -10.54 11.49 -19.80
N SER A 253 -9.45 10.80 -19.46
CA SER A 253 -8.38 10.40 -20.35
C SER A 253 -7.91 8.99 -20.02
N GLU A 254 -7.69 8.17 -21.04
CA GLU A 254 -7.17 6.82 -20.85
C GLU A 254 -5.76 6.82 -20.22
N ALA A 255 -4.94 7.81 -20.56
CA ALA A 255 -3.60 7.94 -19.98
C ALA A 255 -3.66 8.17 -18.45
N ARG A 256 -4.61 8.98 -17.97
CA ARG A 256 -4.76 9.22 -16.52
C ARG A 256 -5.47 8.05 -15.83
N ARG A 257 -6.38 7.38 -16.53
CA ARG A 257 -6.98 6.12 -16.08
C ARG A 257 -5.94 5.03 -15.84
N GLN A 258 -5.01 4.87 -16.78
CA GLN A 258 -3.90 3.92 -16.63
C GLN A 258 -3.11 4.19 -15.35
N ILE A 259 -2.85 5.45 -14.99
CA ILE A 259 -2.10 5.79 -13.78
C ILE A 259 -2.86 5.40 -12.51
N TRP A 260 -4.11 5.83 -12.30
CA TRP A 260 -4.79 5.45 -11.05
C TRP A 260 -5.06 3.94 -10.99
N ARG A 261 -5.30 3.28 -12.13
CA ARG A 261 -5.43 1.82 -12.24
C ARG A 261 -4.16 1.10 -11.81
N ARG A 262 -2.99 1.59 -12.23
CA ARG A 262 -1.68 1.05 -11.82
C ARG A 262 -1.57 0.99 -10.30
N TYR A 263 -1.80 2.11 -9.62
CA TYR A 263 -1.69 2.16 -8.16
C TYR A 263 -2.78 1.34 -7.46
N THR A 264 -3.99 1.32 -8.03
CA THR A 264 -5.09 0.49 -7.53
C THR A 264 -4.75 -0.99 -7.56
N VAL A 265 -4.37 -1.52 -8.71
CA VAL A 265 -4.05 -2.94 -8.88
C VAL A 265 -2.78 -3.31 -8.11
N SER A 266 -1.76 -2.43 -8.08
CA SER A 266 -0.55 -2.66 -7.28
C SER A 266 -0.88 -2.84 -5.81
N TRP A 267 -1.71 -1.95 -5.26
CA TRP A 267 -2.15 -2.03 -3.86
C TRP A 267 -2.92 -3.32 -3.59
N LEU A 268 -3.89 -3.65 -4.44
CA LEU A 268 -4.70 -4.85 -4.28
C LEU A 268 -3.87 -6.13 -4.42
N ASN A 269 -2.94 -6.19 -5.38
CA ASN A 269 -2.07 -7.35 -5.54
C ASN A 269 -1.17 -7.53 -4.30
N TYR A 270 -0.63 -6.43 -3.78
CA TYR A 270 0.21 -6.47 -2.59
C TYR A 270 -0.55 -7.01 -1.37
N TYR A 271 -1.73 -6.47 -1.04
CA TYR A 271 -2.45 -6.83 0.19
C TYR A 271 -3.40 -8.02 0.06
N LEU A 272 -4.03 -8.23 -1.09
CA LEU A 272 -4.99 -9.32 -1.30
C LEU A 272 -4.37 -10.54 -1.97
N LYS A 273 -3.28 -10.41 -2.72
CA LYS A 273 -2.59 -11.59 -3.28
C LYS A 273 -1.33 -11.95 -2.51
N GLY A 274 -0.79 -11.00 -1.75
CA GLY A 274 0.52 -11.15 -1.12
C GLY A 274 1.67 -11.06 -2.11
N ASP A 275 1.42 -10.47 -3.29
CA ASP A 275 2.39 -10.32 -4.36
C ASP A 275 3.26 -9.09 -4.09
N THR A 276 4.46 -9.35 -3.59
CA THR A 276 5.37 -8.34 -3.05
C THR A 276 6.17 -7.62 -4.13
N ASP A 277 6.19 -8.12 -5.36
CA ASP A 277 6.82 -7.42 -6.49
C ASP A 277 6.16 -6.06 -6.71
N TYR A 278 4.86 -5.95 -6.44
CA TYR A 278 4.11 -4.68 -6.53
C TYR A 278 4.51 -3.63 -5.50
N TYR A 279 5.39 -3.98 -4.54
CA TYR A 279 6.15 -3.01 -3.77
C TYR A 279 6.80 -1.94 -4.66
N TYR A 280 7.30 -2.35 -5.83
CA TYR A 280 7.91 -1.50 -6.85
C TYR A 280 7.05 -0.27 -7.18
N TYR A 281 5.74 -0.44 -7.34
CA TYR A 281 4.82 0.64 -7.67
C TYR A 281 4.25 1.36 -6.46
N ILE A 282 4.00 0.68 -5.34
CA ILE A 282 3.33 1.35 -4.21
C ILE A 282 4.23 2.33 -3.47
N ILE A 283 5.53 2.01 -3.34
CA ILE A 283 6.51 2.74 -2.53
C ILE A 283 7.92 2.74 -3.17
N GLY A 284 8.23 1.78 -4.05
CA GLY A 284 9.56 1.58 -4.64
C GLY A 284 9.90 2.48 -5.83
N ALA A 285 10.88 2.03 -6.65
CA ALA A 285 11.41 2.80 -7.77
C ALA A 285 10.36 3.20 -8.81
N GLY A 286 9.33 2.37 -9.06
CA GLY A 286 8.24 2.71 -9.98
C GLY A 286 7.43 3.94 -9.53
N LEU A 287 7.21 4.10 -8.21
CA LEU A 287 6.59 5.31 -7.67
C LEU A 287 7.48 6.54 -7.90
N VAL A 288 8.78 6.39 -7.63
CA VAL A 288 9.77 7.47 -7.81
C VAL A 288 9.80 7.94 -9.26
N ASP A 289 9.80 7.00 -10.21
CA ASP A 289 9.80 7.29 -11.64
C ASP A 289 8.52 8.02 -12.09
N ASP A 290 7.36 7.63 -11.56
CA ASP A 290 6.09 8.30 -11.85
C ASP A 290 6.00 9.72 -11.30
N LEU A 291 6.55 9.95 -10.10
CA LEU A 291 6.68 11.29 -9.52
C LEU A 291 7.66 12.15 -10.33
N ALA A 292 8.82 11.61 -10.69
CA ALA A 292 9.82 12.32 -11.50
C ALA A 292 9.30 12.66 -12.91
N ALA A 293 8.48 11.79 -13.49
CA ALA A 293 7.82 12.01 -14.77
C ALA A 293 6.59 12.95 -14.68
N GLY A 294 6.24 13.42 -13.48
CA GLY A 294 5.09 14.31 -13.26
C GLY A 294 3.73 13.63 -13.48
N ARG A 295 3.64 12.30 -13.42
CA ARG A 295 2.39 11.54 -13.56
C ARG A 295 1.55 11.55 -12.27
N LEU A 296 2.22 11.77 -11.14
CA LEU A 296 1.59 12.07 -9.85
C LEU A 296 2.04 13.46 -9.36
N THR A 297 1.11 14.22 -8.78
CA THR A 297 1.42 15.50 -8.12
C THR A 297 1.82 15.33 -6.67
N THR A 298 1.31 14.30 -6.01
CA THR A 298 1.62 13.99 -4.61
C THR A 298 1.43 12.51 -4.37
N ALA A 299 2.37 11.92 -3.64
CA ALA A 299 2.19 10.62 -3.03
C ALA A 299 2.54 10.69 -1.54
N THR A 300 1.66 10.15 -0.68
CA THR A 300 1.95 9.96 0.75
C THR A 300 1.89 8.48 1.05
N ALA A 301 2.85 7.71 0.55
CA ALA A 301 2.95 6.28 0.82
C ALA A 301 3.69 6.08 2.13
N LEU A 302 2.97 5.71 3.20
CA LEU A 302 3.62 5.23 4.42
C LEU A 302 4.08 3.79 4.19
N ASN A 303 5.38 3.57 4.41
CA ASN A 303 6.09 2.35 4.02
C ASN A 303 5.87 1.20 5.03
N THR A 304 6.22 -0.03 4.64
CA THR A 304 6.40 -1.20 5.52
C THR A 304 7.68 -1.12 6.38
N GLN A 305 8.37 0.03 6.38
CA GLN A 305 9.61 0.27 7.11
C GLN A 305 9.35 0.34 8.62
N PRO A 306 10.10 -0.39 9.47
CA PRO A 306 9.86 -0.44 10.91
C PRO A 306 9.61 0.93 11.55
N ARG A 307 8.62 1.04 12.46
CA ARG A 307 8.29 2.33 13.09
C ARG A 307 8.82 2.40 14.51
N ASN A 308 9.02 3.63 15.00
CA ASN A 308 9.48 3.88 16.37
C ASN A 308 10.69 3.01 16.72
N ALA A 309 11.58 2.81 15.74
CA ALA A 309 12.70 1.92 15.90
C ALA A 309 13.81 2.63 16.68
N GLY A 310 14.42 1.90 17.60
CA GLY A 310 15.49 2.41 18.44
C GLY A 310 16.47 1.30 18.80
N VAL A 311 17.67 1.73 19.19
CA VAL A 311 18.75 0.86 19.62
C VAL A 311 19.39 1.46 20.87
N GLN A 312 19.67 0.61 21.86
CA GLN A 312 20.28 0.98 23.13
C GLN A 312 21.29 -0.08 23.55
N ALA A 313 22.28 0.29 24.35
CA ALA A 313 23.21 -0.69 24.91
C ALA A 313 22.46 -1.64 25.85
N ALA A 314 22.81 -2.93 25.82
CA ALA A 314 22.27 -3.89 26.77
C ALA A 314 22.69 -3.51 28.21
N THR A 315 21.83 -3.78 29.19
CA THR A 315 22.04 -3.36 30.60
C THR A 315 23.32 -3.90 31.23
N ASN A 316 23.86 -5.01 30.71
CA ASN A 316 25.05 -5.68 31.23
C ASN A 316 26.30 -5.36 30.40
N GLY A 317 26.23 -4.39 29.47
CA GLY A 317 27.27 -4.16 28.47
C GLY A 317 27.36 -5.29 27.44
N GLY A 318 28.31 -5.18 26.50
CA GLY A 318 28.63 -6.24 25.53
C GLY A 318 27.47 -6.67 24.61
N GLY A 319 26.48 -5.80 24.39
CA GLY A 319 25.33 -6.09 23.54
C GLY A 319 24.51 -4.85 23.19
N ALA A 320 23.59 -5.01 22.24
CA ALA A 320 22.67 -4.00 21.77
C ALA A 320 21.22 -4.52 21.81
N ALA A 321 20.34 -3.80 22.49
CA ALA A 321 18.91 -4.05 22.48
C ALA A 321 18.23 -3.17 21.43
N LEU A 322 17.60 -3.80 20.45
CA LEU A 322 16.83 -3.15 19.39
C LEU A 322 15.34 -3.34 19.66
N SER A 323 14.56 -2.30 19.39
CA SER A 323 13.09 -2.36 19.46
C SER A 323 12.47 -1.54 18.33
N TRP A 324 11.29 -1.97 17.87
CA TRP A 324 10.48 -1.29 16.85
C TRP A 324 9.02 -1.74 16.96
N LEU A 325 8.12 -0.98 16.37
CA LEU A 325 6.72 -1.36 16.20
C LEU A 325 6.59 -2.20 14.92
N PRO A 326 6.21 -3.49 15.01
CA PRO A 326 6.05 -4.35 13.84
C PRO A 326 4.80 -3.99 13.04
N TYR A 327 4.73 -4.50 11.81
CA TYR A 327 3.57 -4.43 10.91
C TYR A 327 2.89 -5.78 10.84
N PRO A 328 1.71 -5.94 11.44
CA PRO A 328 0.99 -7.20 11.45
C PRO A 328 0.10 -7.34 10.21
N VAL A 329 0.63 -7.04 9.02
CA VAL A 329 -0.10 -7.16 7.76
C VAL A 329 0.64 -8.06 6.78
N THR A 330 -0.06 -9.06 6.25
CA THR A 330 0.40 -9.79 5.06
C THR A 330 0.62 -8.78 3.93
N PRO A 331 1.74 -8.86 3.18
CA PRO A 331 2.70 -9.96 3.09
C PRO A 331 3.95 -9.86 3.98
N VAL A 332 4.03 -8.97 4.97
CA VAL A 332 5.21 -8.85 5.84
C VAL A 332 5.36 -10.09 6.71
N ALA A 333 6.47 -10.82 6.55
CA ALA A 333 6.77 -12.06 7.28
C ALA A 333 7.79 -11.87 8.42
N GLY A 334 8.53 -10.76 8.43
CA GLY A 334 9.43 -10.41 9.52
C GLY A 334 10.44 -9.33 9.17
N TYR A 335 11.53 -9.29 9.92
CA TYR A 335 12.58 -8.28 9.81
C TYR A 335 13.99 -8.85 9.80
N ASP A 336 14.82 -8.37 8.88
CA ASP A 336 16.25 -8.65 8.82
C ASP A 336 17.02 -7.53 9.50
N VAL A 337 17.93 -7.91 10.39
CA VAL A 337 18.74 -7.01 11.20
C VAL A 337 20.16 -7.06 10.68
N TYR A 338 20.65 -5.92 10.18
CA TYR A 338 22.02 -5.75 9.76
C TYR A 338 22.79 -4.93 10.79
N ARG A 339 24.06 -5.28 10.99
CA ARG A 339 24.99 -4.59 11.88
C ARG A 339 26.24 -4.20 11.12
N ARG A 340 26.77 -3.01 11.42
CA ARG A 340 28.08 -2.53 10.98
C ARG A 340 28.86 -2.04 12.19
N LEU A 341 30.13 -2.43 12.32
CA LEU A 341 31.03 -1.92 13.36
C LEU A 341 31.93 -0.84 12.76
N LEU A 342 31.87 0.38 13.29
CA LEU A 342 32.66 1.47 12.73
C LEU A 342 34.15 1.36 13.10
N PRO A 343 35.08 1.75 12.20
CA PRO A 343 34.83 2.37 10.88
C PRO A 343 34.69 1.37 9.72
N ASP A 344 34.54 0.06 9.99
CA ASP A 344 34.36 -0.94 8.92
C ASP A 344 33.11 -0.59 8.10
N PRO A 345 33.23 -0.45 6.77
CA PRO A 345 32.11 -0.07 5.93
C PRO A 345 31.08 -1.19 5.73
N THR A 346 31.40 -2.45 6.06
CA THR A 346 30.64 -3.63 5.61
C THR A 346 29.53 -4.01 6.59
N PRO A 347 28.25 -3.90 6.22
CA PRO A 347 27.14 -4.43 7.03
C PRO A 347 27.09 -5.95 6.94
N VAL A 348 26.76 -6.62 8.04
CA VAL A 348 26.50 -8.06 8.09
C VAL A 348 25.09 -8.33 8.60
N LEU A 349 24.39 -9.31 8.02
CA LEU A 349 23.12 -9.81 8.53
C LEU A 349 23.41 -10.55 9.85
N VAL A 350 22.85 -10.06 10.96
CA VAL A 350 23.04 -10.66 12.29
C VAL A 350 21.82 -11.47 12.75
N ALA A 351 20.63 -11.17 12.23
CA ALA A 351 19.43 -11.94 12.53
C ALA A 351 18.33 -11.73 11.49
N SER A 352 17.50 -12.77 11.32
CA SER A 352 16.20 -12.70 10.66
C SER A 352 15.14 -13.08 11.68
N VAL A 353 14.40 -12.10 12.19
CA VAL A 353 13.36 -12.30 13.22
C VAL A 353 11.98 -12.26 12.59
N GLY A 354 11.00 -12.97 13.15
CA GLY A 354 9.60 -12.94 12.65
C GLY A 354 8.95 -11.55 12.77
N VAL A 355 7.62 -11.48 12.81
CA VAL A 355 6.88 -10.21 13.01
C VAL A 355 6.98 -9.65 14.44
N THR A 356 8.05 -9.95 15.16
CA THR A 356 8.35 -9.44 16.50
C THR A 356 8.99 -8.05 16.41
N GLY A 357 8.73 -7.20 17.41
CA GLY A 357 9.22 -5.83 17.48
C GLY A 357 10.51 -5.65 18.29
N ALA A 358 11.31 -6.69 18.49
CA ALA A 358 12.51 -6.60 19.30
C ALA A 358 13.55 -7.66 18.92
N PHE A 359 14.82 -7.31 19.13
CA PHE A 359 15.97 -8.21 18.98
C PHE A 359 17.09 -7.76 19.92
N THR A 360 17.85 -8.69 20.48
CA THR A 360 19.05 -8.37 21.29
C THR A 360 20.26 -9.03 20.65
N ASP A 361 21.20 -8.20 20.21
CA ASP A 361 22.51 -8.62 19.72
C ASP A 361 23.47 -8.72 20.91
N THR A 362 24.02 -9.90 21.18
CA THR A 362 24.84 -10.19 22.36
C THR A 362 26.25 -10.62 21.98
N GLY A 363 27.21 -10.47 22.88
CA GLY A 363 28.60 -10.86 22.62
C GLY A 363 29.34 -9.85 21.74
N LEU A 364 28.90 -8.59 21.77
CA LEU A 364 29.57 -7.49 21.10
C LEU A 364 30.80 -7.07 21.91
N ARG A 365 31.89 -6.77 21.20
CA ARG A 365 33.02 -6.03 21.79
C ARG A 365 32.64 -4.57 21.99
N ALA A 366 33.42 -3.86 22.80
CA ALA A 366 33.24 -2.41 22.90
C ALA A 366 33.54 -1.73 21.55
N GLY A 367 32.74 -0.74 21.21
CA GLY A 367 32.86 -0.01 19.95
C GLY A 367 31.57 0.69 19.53
N GLN A 368 31.65 1.36 18.38
CA GLN A 368 30.52 2.08 17.81
C GLN A 368 29.85 1.22 16.73
N TYR A 369 28.56 0.98 16.86
CA TYR A 369 27.80 0.14 15.97
C TYR A 369 26.69 0.91 15.27
N GLU A 370 26.50 0.63 14.00
CA GLU A 370 25.31 1.01 13.27
C GLU A 370 24.45 -0.22 13.00
N TYR A 371 23.14 -0.04 13.07
CA TYR A 371 22.17 -1.08 12.74
C TYR A 371 21.24 -0.61 11.63
N ALA A 372 20.81 -1.54 10.79
CA ALA A 372 19.72 -1.33 9.86
C ALA A 372 18.68 -2.44 9.97
N LEU A 373 17.41 -2.08 9.85
CA LEU A 373 16.27 -3.01 9.86
C LEU A 373 15.58 -3.00 8.49
N LEU A 374 15.34 -4.17 7.91
CA LEU A 374 14.61 -4.32 6.65
C LEU A 374 13.40 -5.22 6.92
N SER A 375 12.20 -4.80 6.55
CA SER A 375 11.07 -5.75 6.51
C SER A 375 11.28 -6.73 5.37
N ARG A 376 10.83 -7.98 5.51
CA ARG A 376 10.87 -9.00 4.45
C ARG A 376 9.51 -9.63 4.22
N ASP A 377 9.30 -10.14 3.02
CA ASP A 377 8.14 -10.92 2.67
C ASP A 377 8.28 -12.42 2.98
N THR A 378 7.27 -13.22 2.64
CA THR A 378 7.27 -14.68 2.82
C THR A 378 8.25 -15.42 1.90
N ALA A 379 8.69 -14.81 0.81
CA ALA A 379 9.72 -15.34 -0.09
C ALA A 379 11.14 -14.97 0.37
N GLY A 380 11.28 -14.15 1.41
CA GLY A 380 12.55 -13.67 1.94
C GLY A 380 13.11 -12.46 1.20
N ASN A 381 12.34 -11.82 0.33
CA ASN A 381 12.79 -10.60 -0.33
C ASN A 381 12.74 -9.45 0.67
N PRO A 382 13.85 -8.71 0.84
CA PRO A 382 13.86 -7.53 1.69
C PRO A 382 13.18 -6.34 0.99
N HIS A 383 12.42 -5.56 1.74
CA HIS A 383 11.95 -4.24 1.34
C HIS A 383 12.91 -3.14 1.84
N GLN A 384 12.50 -1.87 1.78
CA GLN A 384 13.33 -0.70 2.13
C GLN A 384 13.99 -0.78 3.54
N PRO A 385 15.27 -0.40 3.66
CA PRO A 385 16.00 -0.36 4.93
C PRO A 385 15.66 0.84 5.80
N LEU A 386 15.78 0.66 7.11
CA LEU A 386 15.78 1.71 8.13
C LEU A 386 17.11 1.72 8.87
N ALA A 387 17.91 2.75 8.67
CA ALA A 387 19.10 2.98 9.49
C ALA A 387 18.70 3.49 10.88
N LEU A 388 19.33 2.93 11.92
CA LEU A 388 19.19 3.38 13.31
C LEU A 388 20.35 4.31 13.70
N PRO A 389 20.19 5.15 14.74
CA PRO A 389 21.29 5.93 15.28
C PRO A 389 22.49 5.07 15.66
N VAL A 390 23.69 5.63 15.55
CA VAL A 390 24.93 4.99 16.01
C VAL A 390 24.81 4.70 17.50
N LEU A 391 25.15 3.47 17.91
CA LEU A 391 25.18 3.02 19.29
C LEU A 391 26.62 2.82 19.76
N ASP A 392 26.99 3.45 20.87
CA ASP A 392 28.18 3.10 21.63
C ASP A 392 27.90 1.91 22.56
N VAL A 393 28.58 0.79 22.34
CA VAL A 393 28.52 -0.39 23.21
C VAL A 393 29.70 -0.35 24.19
N PRO A 394 29.44 -0.28 25.51
CA PRO A 394 30.51 -0.30 26.52
C PRO A 394 31.08 -1.72 26.72
N CYS A 395 32.30 -1.82 27.27
CA CYS A 395 32.89 -3.13 27.62
C CYS A 395 31.96 -3.88 28.61
N TYR A 396 31.94 -5.20 28.51
CA TYR A 396 31.13 -6.07 29.38
C TYR A 396 31.77 -6.09 30.78
N GLU A 397 31.16 -5.43 31.76
CA GLU A 397 31.61 -5.50 33.16
C GLU A 397 30.87 -6.61 33.89
N TYR A 398 31.58 -7.70 34.18
CA TYR A 398 31.21 -8.60 35.27
C TYR A 398 32.32 -8.54 36.31
N ASP A 399 32.19 -7.63 37.29
CA ASP A 399 32.93 -7.52 38.57
C ASP A 399 34.47 -7.72 38.59
N VAL A 400 35.18 -7.81 37.46
CA VAL A 400 36.64 -7.89 37.41
C VAL A 400 37.16 -7.29 36.11
N ALA A 401 37.99 -6.24 36.22
CA ALA A 401 38.59 -5.55 35.10
C ALA A 401 39.63 -6.42 34.37
N PRO A 402 39.58 -6.57 33.03
CA PRO A 402 40.76 -6.77 32.23
C PRO A 402 41.27 -5.39 31.77
N ALA A 403 42.59 -5.23 31.73
CA ALA A 403 43.23 -3.99 31.29
C ALA A 403 43.01 -3.70 29.79
N ASP A 404 42.62 -4.70 29.00
CA ASP A 404 42.57 -4.64 27.55
C ASP A 404 41.25 -5.27 27.03
N CYS A 405 40.43 -4.49 26.32
CA CYS A 405 39.17 -4.96 25.70
C CYS A 405 39.42 -5.75 24.39
N ASP A 406 40.30 -6.75 24.43
CA ASP A 406 40.56 -7.69 23.33
C ASP A 406 39.73 -8.96 23.55
N GLY A 407 38.67 -9.13 22.77
CA GLY A 407 37.62 -10.15 22.93
C GLY A 407 38.05 -11.61 22.75
N LEU A 408 39.00 -12.08 23.54
CA LEU A 408 39.26 -13.50 23.74
C LEU A 408 38.51 -13.94 25.00
N VAL A 409 37.34 -14.53 24.79
CA VAL A 409 36.76 -15.43 25.78
C VAL A 409 37.62 -16.70 25.73
N ASP A 410 38.46 -16.92 26.74
CA ASP A 410 39.15 -18.20 26.88
C ASP A 410 38.11 -19.34 27.02
N ALA A 411 38.43 -20.45 26.36
CA ALA A 411 37.57 -21.56 25.92
C ALA A 411 36.67 -22.25 26.96
#